data_AF-D9WFR1-F1
#
_entry.id   AF-D9WFR1-F1
#
_cell.length_a   1.000
_cell.length_b   1.000
_cell.length_c   1.000
_cell.angle_alpha   90.00
_cell.angle_beta   90.00
_cell.angle_gamma   90.00
#
_symmetry.space_group_name_H-M   'P 1'
#
loop_
_entity.id
_entity.type
_entity.pdbx_description
1 polymer ?
#
loop_
_entity_poly.entity_id
_entity_poly.type
_entity_poly.pdbx_seq_one_letter_code
_entity_poly.pdbx_strand_id
1 'polypeptide(L)'
;MSDVTYTPNRGTPTRVLKSASIAEVHVPYDSGQPRFYDVSSIGLGDLGQGTLTKLSKDDCPTGKLGNYQDTPVMCSQEQPRPFAYKSAVEKSVRHGTDLTVFSVSEIGWYDYLMEWHFSDDGAITPRAGATGSLSPFAFSDATSGWPTGVGSQRFSENHSHNIFWRLDFDVNGQSKNVVEQYDFEGSGTAKRTMKRTELSKETGADLAPARFWRVVNPAAENDDGHPMSWEIDNGDSDQYRGPGDTEKFTHHDVYFSQYRACEHLAYGNTAKGCAASVDKYTNGEKVTDPVAWVSVDYHHVPRDEDQDPMPTHWQSFRIVPRDVTATSRLP
;
A
#
# COMPACT_ATOMS: atom_id res chain seq x y z
N MET A 1 -8.13 3.41 -8.49
CA MET A 1 -7.57 3.61 -9.86
C MET A 1 -7.88 2.39 -10.72
N SER A 2 -7.94 2.54 -12.04
CA SER A 2 -8.23 1.46 -12.98
C SER A 2 -7.43 1.60 -14.29
N ASP A 3 -7.20 0.48 -14.96
CA ASP A 3 -6.51 0.38 -16.26
C ASP A 3 -5.14 1.07 -16.27
N VAL A 4 -4.32 0.77 -15.27
CA VAL A 4 -2.99 1.38 -15.09
C VAL A 4 -2.01 0.78 -16.10
N THR A 5 -1.38 1.65 -16.89
CA THR A 5 -0.38 1.28 -17.91
C THR A 5 0.91 2.04 -17.70
N TYR A 6 2.05 1.36 -17.85
CA TYR A 6 3.37 1.99 -17.90
C TYR A 6 3.90 1.99 -19.33
N THR A 7 4.38 3.14 -19.79
CA THR A 7 5.07 3.25 -21.08
C THR A 7 6.51 3.67 -20.82
N PRO A 8 7.50 2.77 -20.94
CA PRO A 8 8.89 3.14 -20.79
C PRO A 8 9.31 4.10 -21.91
N ASN A 9 10.36 4.90 -21.70
CA ASN A 9 10.85 5.83 -22.71
C ASN A 9 11.17 5.10 -24.03
N ARG A 10 10.54 5.51 -25.13
CA ARG A 10 10.63 4.88 -26.46
C ARG A 10 10.21 3.40 -26.50
N GLY A 11 9.43 2.94 -25.52
CA GLY A 11 8.86 1.59 -25.50
C GLY A 11 7.37 1.56 -25.83
N THR A 12 6.79 0.37 -25.71
CA THR A 12 5.35 0.15 -25.89
C THR A 12 4.62 0.22 -24.55
N PRO A 13 3.37 0.68 -24.51
CA PRO A 13 2.57 0.63 -23.30
C PRO A 13 2.37 -0.81 -22.82
N THR A 14 2.66 -1.07 -21.55
CA THR A 14 2.42 -2.35 -20.88
C THR A 14 1.42 -2.13 -19.75
N ARG A 15 0.33 -2.90 -19.73
CA ARG A 15 -0.61 -2.86 -18.60
C ARG A 15 0.06 -3.43 -17.35
N VAL A 16 -0.22 -2.82 -16.20
CA VAL A 16 0.35 -3.18 -14.90
C VAL A 16 -0.76 -3.70 -13.98
N LEU A 17 -1.76 -2.85 -13.73
CA LEU A 17 -2.88 -3.15 -12.84
C LEU A 17 -4.18 -2.93 -13.60
N LYS A 18 -5.10 -3.88 -13.48
CA LYS A 18 -6.49 -3.69 -13.91
C LYS A 18 -7.21 -2.72 -12.97
N SER A 19 -7.00 -2.87 -11.67
CA SER A 19 -7.54 -1.98 -10.64
C SER A 19 -6.64 -1.93 -9.41
N ALA A 20 -6.73 -0.82 -8.67
CA ALA A 20 -6.00 -0.62 -7.42
C ALA A 20 -6.82 0.26 -6.47
N SER A 21 -6.94 -0.14 -5.21
CA SER A 21 -7.71 0.59 -4.20
C SER A 21 -7.20 0.32 -2.79
N ILE A 22 -7.58 1.17 -1.85
CA ILE A 22 -7.55 0.82 -0.43
C ILE A 22 -8.64 -0.22 -0.19
N ALA A 23 -8.37 -1.16 0.70
CA ALA A 23 -9.21 -2.31 1.00
C ALA A 23 -9.68 -2.34 2.45
N GLU A 24 -8.92 -1.76 3.38
CA GLU A 24 -9.32 -1.49 4.77
C GLU A 24 -8.31 -0.54 5.43
N VAL A 25 -8.74 0.22 6.43
CA VAL A 25 -7.87 0.86 7.43
C VAL A 25 -8.34 0.38 8.79
N HIS A 26 -7.51 -0.44 9.45
CA HIS A 26 -7.82 -1.01 10.74
C HIS A 26 -6.97 -0.34 11.83
N VAL A 27 -7.63 0.26 12.82
CA VAL A 27 -6.99 1.02 13.90
C VAL A 27 -7.28 0.37 15.27
N PRO A 28 -6.50 -0.64 15.68
CA PRO A 28 -6.63 -1.26 16.98
C PRO A 28 -5.79 -0.53 18.04
N TYR A 29 -6.41 -0.25 19.19
CA TYR A 29 -5.73 0.26 20.38
C TYR A 29 -5.15 -0.85 21.25
N ASP A 30 -4.04 -0.56 21.91
CA ASP A 30 -3.24 -1.55 22.67
C ASP A 30 -3.89 -1.99 23.99
N SER A 31 -4.84 -1.23 24.57
CA SER A 31 -5.67 -1.74 25.68
C SER A 31 -6.70 -2.79 25.23
N GLY A 32 -6.80 -3.04 23.93
CA GLY A 32 -7.72 -3.98 23.30
C GLY A 32 -8.97 -3.33 22.73
N GLN A 33 -9.35 -2.12 23.16
CA GLN A 33 -10.46 -1.33 22.61
C GLN A 33 -10.13 0.17 22.68
N PRO A 34 -10.66 1.02 21.77
CA PRO A 34 -11.51 0.67 20.64
C PRO A 34 -10.73 -0.01 19.50
N ARG A 35 -11.46 -0.55 18.53
CA ARG A 35 -10.91 -1.18 17.32
C ARG A 35 -11.70 -0.69 16.12
N PHE A 36 -11.12 0.20 15.32
CA PHE A 36 -11.82 0.83 14.20
C PHE A 36 -11.56 0.09 12.88
N TYR A 37 -12.51 0.22 11.96
CA TYR A 37 -12.51 -0.35 10.61
C TYR A 37 -13.05 0.72 9.66
N ASP A 38 -12.16 1.60 9.22
CA ASP A 38 -12.60 2.90 8.71
C ASP A 38 -13.22 2.79 7.32
N VAL A 39 -12.81 1.82 6.49
CA VAL A 39 -13.42 1.62 5.17
C VAL A 39 -14.74 0.89 5.29
N SER A 40 -14.76 -0.29 5.94
CA SER A 40 -15.95 -1.14 5.94
C SER A 40 -17.07 -0.67 6.87
N SER A 41 -16.74 0.00 7.97
CA SER A 41 -17.72 0.39 9.00
C SER A 41 -18.02 1.88 9.05
N ILE A 42 -17.03 2.75 8.79
CA ILE A 42 -17.20 4.21 8.90
C ILE A 42 -17.37 4.87 7.52
N GLY A 43 -16.88 4.24 6.46
CA GLY A 43 -17.03 4.71 5.09
C GLY A 43 -15.94 5.68 4.66
N LEU A 44 -14.66 5.40 4.96
CA LEU A 44 -13.52 6.16 4.46
C LEU A 44 -13.58 6.38 2.94
N GLY A 45 -13.46 7.64 2.51
CA GLY A 45 -13.56 8.02 1.10
C GLY A 45 -14.99 8.17 0.57
N ASP A 46 -16.01 8.21 1.43
CA ASP A 46 -17.40 8.40 1.05
C ASP A 46 -17.86 9.86 1.21
N LEU A 47 -18.13 10.51 0.07
CA LEU A 47 -18.64 11.88 0.03
C LEU A 47 -20.06 12.01 0.61
N GLY A 48 -20.91 11.01 0.42
CA GLY A 48 -22.28 11.00 0.93
C GLY A 48 -22.35 10.82 2.45
N GLN A 49 -21.35 10.15 3.03
CA GLN A 49 -21.19 10.03 4.49
C GLN A 49 -20.38 11.19 5.09
N GLY A 50 -19.84 12.09 4.27
CA GLY A 50 -19.09 13.26 4.71
C GLY A 50 -17.67 12.97 5.18
N THR A 51 -17.15 11.77 4.92
CA THR A 51 -15.78 11.37 5.28
C THR A 51 -14.77 11.76 4.21
N LEU A 52 -15.19 11.92 2.95
CA LEU A 52 -14.33 12.42 1.87
C LEU A 52 -14.32 13.95 1.86
N THR A 53 -13.16 14.54 2.12
CA THR A 53 -13.03 15.97 2.35
C THR A 53 -12.93 16.74 1.03
N LYS A 54 -13.62 17.89 0.97
CA LYS A 54 -13.47 18.85 -0.13
C LYS A 54 -12.10 19.52 -0.04
N LEU A 55 -11.31 19.40 -1.10
CA LEU A 55 -10.01 20.05 -1.23
C LEU A 55 -10.14 21.49 -1.75
N SER A 56 -9.26 22.33 -1.23
CA SER A 56 -9.02 23.71 -1.62
C SER A 56 -7.74 23.85 -2.46
N LYS A 57 -7.41 25.08 -2.84
CA LYS A 57 -6.12 25.37 -3.50
C LYS A 57 -4.94 25.24 -2.55
N ASP A 58 -5.16 25.40 -1.24
CA ASP A 58 -4.09 25.31 -0.25
C ASP A 58 -3.67 23.85 -0.03
N ASP A 59 -4.62 22.92 -0.19
CA ASP A 59 -4.33 21.48 -0.19
C ASP A 59 -3.56 21.06 -1.45
N CYS A 60 -3.85 21.70 -2.59
CA CYS A 60 -3.31 21.37 -3.91
C CYS A 60 -2.57 22.57 -4.57
N PRO A 61 -1.51 23.10 -3.94
CA PRO A 61 -0.95 24.42 -4.30
C PRO A 61 -0.30 24.45 -5.69
N THR A 62 0.32 23.34 -6.08
CA THR A 62 1.01 23.18 -7.37
C THR A 62 0.27 22.26 -8.34
N GLY A 63 -0.88 21.74 -7.93
CA GLY A 63 -1.61 20.71 -8.65
C GLY A 63 -2.88 21.19 -9.32
N LYS A 64 -3.59 20.20 -9.86
CA LYS A 64 -4.93 20.35 -10.42
C LYS A 64 -5.92 19.62 -9.53
N LEU A 65 -6.99 20.31 -9.14
CA LEU A 65 -8.12 19.71 -8.46
C LEU A 65 -9.01 18.92 -9.44
N GLY A 66 -9.39 17.72 -9.02
CA GLY A 66 -10.32 16.83 -9.69
C GLY A 66 -11.62 16.71 -8.90
N ASN A 67 -12.74 16.72 -9.63
CA ASN A 67 -14.07 16.65 -9.04
C ASN A 67 -14.60 15.22 -9.01
N TYR A 68 -15.28 14.86 -7.92
CA TYR A 68 -16.17 13.71 -7.82
C TYR A 68 -17.53 14.22 -7.35
N GLN A 69 -18.59 13.91 -8.11
CA GLN A 69 -19.96 14.44 -7.86
C GLN A 69 -19.97 15.96 -7.61
N ASP A 70 -19.35 16.71 -8.53
CA ASP A 70 -19.20 18.18 -8.50
C ASP A 70 -18.43 18.77 -7.30
N THR A 71 -17.82 17.92 -6.47
CA THR A 71 -16.99 18.35 -5.33
C THR A 71 -15.50 18.11 -5.64
N PRO A 72 -14.62 19.12 -5.50
CA PRO A 72 -13.19 18.91 -5.67
C PRO A 72 -12.67 18.11 -4.48
N VAL A 73 -12.29 16.85 -4.70
CA VAL A 73 -11.87 15.91 -3.63
C VAL A 73 -10.54 15.23 -3.90
N MET A 74 -9.97 15.49 -5.07
CA MET A 74 -8.73 14.86 -5.52
C MET A 74 -7.76 15.94 -6.01
N CYS A 75 -6.49 15.80 -5.69
CA CYS A 75 -5.41 16.61 -6.24
C CYS A 75 -4.51 15.73 -7.09
N SER A 76 -4.10 16.23 -8.27
CA SER A 76 -3.07 15.62 -9.11
C SER A 76 -1.96 16.62 -9.37
N GLN A 77 -0.71 16.26 -9.10
CA GLN A 77 0.44 17.14 -9.31
C GLN A 77 1.71 16.40 -9.66
N GLU A 78 2.54 17.01 -10.50
CA GLU A 78 3.90 16.52 -10.74
C GLU A 78 4.85 17.12 -9.69
N GLN A 79 5.67 16.28 -9.08
CA GLN A 79 6.68 16.67 -8.11
C GLN A 79 8.06 16.21 -8.58
N PRO A 80 9.10 17.04 -8.36
CA PRO A 80 10.46 16.61 -8.63
C PRO A 80 10.83 15.46 -7.69
N ARG A 81 11.18 14.32 -8.26
CA ARG A 81 11.84 13.25 -7.52
C ARG A 81 13.33 13.57 -7.41
N PRO A 82 14.04 13.12 -6.38
CA PRO A 82 15.51 13.18 -6.33
C PRO A 82 16.19 12.47 -7.52
N PHE A 83 17.44 12.06 -7.37
CA PHE A 83 18.17 11.45 -8.49
C PHE A 83 17.43 10.24 -9.08
N ALA A 84 17.08 10.32 -10.36
CA ALA A 84 16.77 9.16 -11.18
C ALA A 84 18.06 8.37 -11.42
N TYR A 85 19.15 9.07 -11.75
CA TYR A 85 20.49 8.48 -11.74
C TYR A 85 21.59 9.55 -11.62
N LYS A 86 22.78 9.09 -11.18
CA LYS A 86 24.05 9.82 -11.29
C LYS A 86 25.11 8.82 -11.72
N SER A 87 25.75 9.08 -12.86
CA SER A 87 26.73 8.15 -13.43
C SER A 87 28.02 8.87 -13.78
N ALA A 88 29.13 8.38 -13.21
CA ALA A 88 30.47 8.82 -13.59
C ALA A 88 30.87 8.30 -14.99
N VAL A 89 30.31 7.16 -15.40
CA VAL A 89 30.54 6.55 -16.72
C VAL A 89 29.87 7.39 -17.81
N GLU A 90 28.59 7.71 -17.64
CA GLU A 90 27.81 8.55 -18.56
C GLU A 90 28.10 10.06 -18.39
N LYS A 91 28.86 10.43 -17.36
CA LYS A 91 29.16 11.83 -16.97
C LYS A 91 27.91 12.71 -16.89
N SER A 92 26.81 12.14 -16.39
CA SER A 92 25.51 12.81 -16.33
C SER A 92 24.78 12.54 -15.02
N VAL A 93 23.90 13.48 -14.68
CA VAL A 93 23.01 13.46 -13.52
C VAL A 93 21.63 13.76 -14.03
N ARG A 94 20.64 13.01 -13.55
CA ARG A 94 19.24 13.26 -13.86
C ARG A 94 18.38 13.11 -12.62
N HIS A 95 17.44 14.04 -12.49
CA HIS A 95 16.39 14.00 -11.47
C HIS A 95 15.14 13.35 -12.07
N GLY A 96 14.42 12.60 -11.26
CA GLY A 96 13.17 11.97 -11.69
C GLY A 96 11.98 12.91 -11.51
N THR A 97 10.80 12.40 -11.82
CA THR A 97 9.53 13.09 -11.58
C THR A 97 8.50 12.06 -11.13
N ASP A 98 7.71 12.43 -10.13
CA ASP A 98 6.56 11.66 -9.66
C ASP A 98 5.28 12.41 -10.05
N LEU A 99 4.30 11.71 -10.63
CA LEU A 99 2.92 12.18 -10.63
C LEU A 99 2.27 11.67 -9.35
N THR A 100 1.93 12.59 -8.45
CA THR A 100 1.19 12.30 -7.22
C THR A 100 -0.29 12.57 -7.44
N VAL A 101 -1.13 11.60 -7.08
CA VAL A 101 -2.58 11.74 -7.03
C VAL A 101 -3.06 11.40 -5.63
N PHE A 102 -3.79 12.31 -4.98
CA PHE A 102 -4.27 12.07 -3.63
C PHE A 102 -5.68 12.60 -3.35
N SER A 103 -6.28 12.06 -2.30
CA SER A 103 -7.50 12.54 -1.65
C SER A 103 -7.33 12.54 -0.13
N VAL A 104 -8.10 13.36 0.57
CA VAL A 104 -8.10 13.43 2.03
C VAL A 104 -9.43 12.91 2.57
N SER A 105 -9.39 12.07 3.61
CA SER A 105 -10.58 11.61 4.33
C SER A 105 -10.47 11.91 5.81
N GLU A 106 -11.45 12.62 6.35
CA GLU A 106 -11.56 12.92 7.78
C GLU A 106 -12.42 11.83 8.46
N ILE A 107 -11.84 11.15 9.45
CA ILE A 107 -12.48 10.11 10.24
C ILE A 107 -12.29 10.42 11.72
N GLY A 108 -13.34 10.95 12.34
CA GLY A 108 -13.31 11.31 13.76
C GLY A 108 -12.35 12.47 14.04
N TRP A 109 -11.15 12.14 14.50
CA TRP A 109 -10.08 13.11 14.80
C TRP A 109 -8.85 12.93 13.90
N TYR A 110 -8.85 11.91 13.02
CA TYR A 110 -7.76 11.67 12.09
C TYR A 110 -8.11 12.17 10.69
N ASP A 111 -7.11 12.70 10.02
CA ASP A 111 -7.12 13.00 8.60
C ASP A 111 -6.20 12.01 7.88
N TYR A 112 -6.78 11.23 6.97
CA TYR A 112 -6.05 10.29 6.14
C TYR A 112 -5.80 10.84 4.74
N LEU A 113 -4.53 10.99 4.38
CA LEU A 113 -4.07 11.36 3.05
C LEU A 113 -3.76 10.09 2.26
N MET A 114 -4.63 9.76 1.31
CA MET A 114 -4.47 8.57 0.49
C MET A 114 -3.83 8.96 -0.84
N GLU A 115 -2.54 8.61 -1.02
CA GLU A 115 -1.75 9.01 -2.18
C GLU A 115 -1.32 7.84 -3.05
N TRP A 116 -1.21 8.10 -4.35
CA TRP A 116 -0.55 7.26 -5.33
C TRP A 116 0.54 8.07 -6.01
N HIS A 117 1.78 7.60 -5.92
CA HIS A 117 2.91 8.18 -6.65
C HIS A 117 3.22 7.30 -7.85
N PHE A 118 3.25 7.91 -9.03
CA PHE A 118 3.67 7.28 -10.28
C PHE A 118 5.02 7.85 -10.70
N SER A 119 6.08 7.09 -10.53
CA SER A 119 7.43 7.50 -10.86
C SER A 119 7.71 7.35 -12.35
N ASP A 120 8.53 8.25 -12.89
CA ASP A 120 9.00 8.25 -14.28
C ASP A 120 9.86 7.04 -14.68
N ASP A 121 10.26 6.21 -13.71
CA ASP A 121 10.92 4.91 -13.91
C ASP A 121 9.95 3.72 -13.92
N GLY A 122 8.65 3.99 -13.77
CA GLY A 122 7.56 3.00 -13.78
C GLY A 122 7.21 2.42 -12.42
N ALA A 123 7.88 2.86 -11.34
CA ALA A 123 7.46 2.51 -10.00
C ALA A 123 6.11 3.14 -9.65
N ILE A 124 5.31 2.41 -8.86
CA ILE A 124 4.06 2.90 -8.28
C ILE A 124 4.18 2.74 -6.77
N THR A 125 4.07 3.84 -6.03
CA THR A 125 4.19 3.87 -4.57
C THR A 125 2.86 4.33 -3.97
N PRO A 126 2.01 3.40 -3.50
CA PRO A 126 0.85 3.77 -2.70
C PRO A 126 1.31 4.21 -1.31
N ARG A 127 0.73 5.30 -0.82
CA ARG A 127 1.08 5.89 0.47
C ARG A 127 -0.18 6.28 1.21
N ALA A 128 -0.15 6.09 2.52
CA ALA A 128 -1.15 6.65 3.41
C ALA A 128 -0.45 7.55 4.42
N GLY A 129 -0.89 8.79 4.50
CA GLY A 129 -0.52 9.72 5.55
C GLY A 129 -1.63 9.74 6.60
N ALA A 130 -1.28 9.74 7.88
CA ALA A 130 -2.25 10.06 8.94
C ALA A 130 -1.78 11.28 9.74
N THR A 131 -2.70 12.22 9.93
CA THR A 131 -2.52 13.52 10.61
C THR A 131 -3.81 13.87 11.35
N GLY A 132 -4.02 15.13 11.76
CA GLY A 132 -5.20 15.55 12.52
C GLY A 132 -4.85 15.71 13.99
N SER A 133 -5.61 15.11 14.90
CA SER A 133 -5.35 15.14 16.35
C SER A 133 -5.26 13.73 16.91
N LEU A 134 -4.56 13.55 18.04
CA LEU A 134 -4.72 12.31 18.82
C LEU A 134 -6.16 12.17 19.32
N SER A 135 -6.59 10.93 19.56
CA SER A 135 -7.91 10.69 20.15
C SER A 135 -8.09 11.48 21.44
N PRO A 136 -9.17 12.27 21.58
CA PRO A 136 -9.41 13.05 22.78
C PRO A 136 -9.93 12.21 23.95
N PHE A 137 -10.14 10.90 23.77
CA PHE A 137 -10.68 10.01 24.80
C PHE A 137 -9.93 8.70 24.99
N ALA A 138 -9.01 8.33 24.08
CA ALA A 138 -8.19 7.13 24.26
C ALA A 138 -6.97 7.44 25.14
N PHE A 139 -7.17 7.29 26.46
CA PHE A 139 -6.10 7.35 27.46
C PHE A 139 -5.95 6.03 28.18
N SER A 140 -4.70 5.71 28.50
CA SER A 140 -4.35 4.52 29.27
C SER A 140 -3.40 4.89 30.42
N ASP A 141 -2.61 3.92 30.87
CA ASP A 141 -1.48 4.07 31.76
C ASP A 141 -0.15 3.84 31.02
N ALA A 142 0.96 3.82 31.76
CA ALA A 142 2.31 3.64 31.22
C ALA A 142 2.55 2.25 30.58
N THR A 143 1.62 1.31 30.69
CA THR A 143 1.72 -0.04 30.12
C THR A 143 1.36 -0.04 28.64
N SER A 144 0.35 0.72 28.24
CA SER A 144 -0.15 0.76 26.85
C SER A 144 -0.34 2.17 26.30
N GLY A 145 0.27 3.16 26.93
CA GLY A 145 0.28 4.54 26.46
C GLY A 145 1.59 5.24 26.79
N TRP A 146 1.76 6.40 26.18
CA TRP A 146 2.93 7.25 26.38
C TRP A 146 2.51 8.59 27.03
N PRO A 147 3.30 9.12 27.99
CA PRO A 147 2.96 10.38 28.62
C PRO A 147 2.98 11.52 27.59
N THR A 148 1.87 12.24 27.50
CA THR A 148 1.73 13.42 26.62
C THR A 148 1.14 14.58 27.43
N GLY A 149 1.67 15.78 27.22
CA GLY A 149 1.28 17.00 27.92
C GLY A 149 2.15 17.32 29.14
N VAL A 150 1.66 18.20 30.01
CA VAL A 150 2.47 18.67 31.15
C VAL A 150 2.60 17.56 32.20
N GLY A 151 3.81 17.02 32.31
CA GLY A 151 4.13 15.94 33.23
C GLY A 151 3.47 14.62 32.83
N SER A 152 3.61 13.59 33.67
CA SER A 152 3.08 12.25 33.39
C SER A 152 1.65 12.05 33.93
N GLN A 153 0.76 13.03 33.71
CA GLN A 153 -0.62 12.98 34.20
C GLN A 153 -1.62 12.39 33.20
N ARG A 154 -1.24 12.30 31.92
CA ARG A 154 -2.06 11.80 30.82
C ARG A 154 -1.20 10.92 29.92
N PHE A 155 -1.65 9.71 29.65
CA PHE A 155 -0.98 8.79 28.74
C PHE A 155 -1.87 8.58 27.53
N SER A 156 -1.47 9.15 26.40
CA SER A 156 -2.16 8.91 25.12
C SER A 156 -1.90 7.47 24.71
N GLU A 157 -2.95 6.77 24.34
CA GLU A 157 -2.89 5.33 24.15
C GLU A 157 -2.19 4.95 22.85
N ASN A 158 -1.33 3.95 22.93
CA ASN A 158 -0.65 3.35 21.78
C ASN A 158 -1.69 2.61 20.91
N HIS A 159 -1.48 2.63 19.61
CA HIS A 159 -2.37 1.99 18.65
C HIS A 159 -1.62 1.71 17.34
N SER A 160 -2.21 0.89 16.48
CA SER A 160 -1.66 0.64 15.14
C SER A 160 -2.53 1.28 14.06
N HIS A 161 -1.94 1.63 12.93
CA HIS A 161 -2.64 1.90 11.67
C HIS A 161 -2.27 0.80 10.68
N ASN A 162 -3.20 -0.12 10.43
CA ASN A 162 -2.98 -1.27 9.53
C ASN A 162 -3.76 -1.03 8.23
N ILE A 163 -3.04 -0.74 7.16
CA ILE A 163 -3.62 -0.25 5.91
C ILE A 163 -3.48 -1.33 4.85
N PHE A 164 -4.63 -1.82 4.38
CA PHE A 164 -4.69 -2.86 3.37
C PHE A 164 -4.92 -2.24 2.00
N TRP A 165 -4.11 -2.64 1.03
CA TRP A 165 -4.21 -2.22 -0.36
C TRP A 165 -4.53 -3.41 -1.25
N ARG A 166 -5.53 -3.28 -2.12
CA ARG A 166 -5.91 -4.29 -3.11
C ARG A 166 -5.33 -3.90 -4.47
N LEU A 167 -4.46 -4.76 -5.02
CA LEU A 167 -3.83 -4.61 -6.33
C LEU A 167 -4.24 -5.77 -7.23
N ASP A 168 -5.05 -5.48 -8.24
CA ASP A 168 -5.51 -6.43 -9.25
C ASP A 168 -4.57 -6.37 -10.45
N PHE A 169 -3.63 -7.32 -10.54
CA PHE A 169 -2.55 -7.29 -11.52
C PHE A 169 -2.99 -7.82 -12.88
N ASP A 170 -2.68 -7.06 -13.93
CA ASP A 170 -2.97 -7.43 -15.31
C ASP A 170 -1.74 -7.14 -16.18
N VAL A 171 -0.63 -7.79 -15.82
CA VAL A 171 0.67 -7.56 -16.47
C VAL A 171 0.58 -7.92 -17.95
N ASN A 172 0.85 -6.94 -18.80
CA ASN A 172 0.71 -7.00 -20.27
C ASN A 172 -0.72 -7.31 -20.77
N GLY A 173 -1.76 -7.17 -19.93
CA GLY A 173 -3.15 -7.30 -20.37
C GLY A 173 -3.58 -8.73 -20.69
N GLN A 174 -2.85 -9.75 -20.21
CA GLN A 174 -3.12 -11.15 -20.51
C GLN A 174 -3.46 -11.94 -19.25
N SER A 175 -4.35 -12.93 -19.40
CA SER A 175 -4.55 -13.99 -18.41
C SER A 175 -3.26 -14.79 -18.19
N LYS A 176 -3.11 -15.43 -17.02
CA LYS A 176 -1.97 -16.28 -16.60
C LYS A 176 -0.78 -15.53 -15.99
N ASN A 177 -1.05 -14.40 -15.35
CA ASN A 177 -0.09 -13.82 -14.42
C ASN A 177 0.12 -14.81 -13.27
N VAL A 178 1.37 -14.92 -12.83
CA VAL A 178 1.81 -15.85 -11.80
C VAL A 178 2.52 -15.06 -10.71
N VAL A 179 2.37 -15.51 -9.46
CA VAL A 179 3.10 -14.95 -8.33
C VAL A 179 4.35 -15.79 -8.08
N GLU A 180 5.51 -15.15 -8.05
CA GLU A 180 6.76 -15.79 -7.66
C GLU A 180 7.30 -15.14 -6.38
N GLN A 181 7.63 -15.98 -5.40
CA GLN A 181 8.38 -15.60 -4.20
C GLN A 181 9.85 -15.93 -4.39
N TYR A 182 10.70 -15.01 -3.96
CA TYR A 182 12.13 -15.18 -3.93
C TYR A 182 12.64 -15.10 -2.50
N ASP A 183 13.30 -16.16 -2.06
CA ASP A 183 13.93 -16.27 -0.75
C ASP A 183 15.45 -16.27 -0.90
N PHE A 184 16.17 -15.64 0.04
CA PHE A 184 17.63 -15.65 0.07
C PHE A 184 18.11 -16.33 1.34
N GLU A 185 18.65 -17.53 1.17
CA GLU A 185 19.24 -18.33 2.24
C GLU A 185 20.73 -18.00 2.41
N GLY A 186 21.31 -18.31 3.58
CA GLY A 186 22.74 -18.09 3.85
C GLY A 186 23.06 -17.29 5.12
N SER A 187 22.18 -17.30 6.12
CA SER A 187 22.45 -16.66 7.43
C SER A 187 23.77 -17.16 8.03
N GLY A 188 24.59 -16.23 8.51
CA GLY A 188 25.91 -16.55 9.08
C GLY A 188 27.02 -16.81 8.04
N THR A 189 26.79 -16.61 6.74
CA THR A 189 27.81 -16.75 5.71
C THR A 189 27.87 -15.54 4.76
N ALA A 190 29.01 -15.34 4.11
CA ALA A 190 29.17 -14.33 3.05
C ALA A 190 28.49 -14.71 1.73
N LYS A 191 27.98 -15.95 1.59
CA LYS A 191 27.34 -16.46 0.39
C LYS A 191 25.83 -16.51 0.61
N ARG A 192 25.07 -16.02 -0.37
CA ARG A 192 23.61 -16.19 -0.39
C ARG A 192 23.21 -17.07 -1.56
N THR A 193 22.17 -17.88 -1.35
CA THR A 193 21.55 -18.67 -2.41
C THR A 193 20.11 -18.23 -2.56
N MET A 194 19.71 -17.98 -3.80
CA MET A 194 18.35 -17.60 -4.15
C MET A 194 17.52 -18.85 -4.37
N LYS A 195 16.34 -18.91 -3.74
CA LYS A 195 15.32 -19.92 -3.98
C LYS A 195 14.07 -19.24 -4.54
N ARG A 196 13.65 -19.66 -5.73
CA ARG A 196 12.41 -19.22 -6.36
C ARG A 196 11.30 -20.22 -6.07
N THR A 197 10.15 -19.73 -5.64
CA THR A 197 8.94 -20.53 -5.39
C THR A 197 7.77 -19.89 -6.12
N GLU A 198 7.08 -20.66 -6.97
CA GLU A 198 5.83 -20.22 -7.58
C GLU A 198 4.66 -20.40 -6.59
N LEU A 199 3.94 -19.32 -6.28
CA LEU A 199 2.74 -19.35 -5.45
C LEU A 199 1.51 -19.59 -6.34
N SER A 200 1.37 -20.84 -6.80
CA SER A 200 0.28 -21.26 -7.73
C SER A 200 -1.10 -21.39 -7.08
N LYS A 201 -1.18 -21.23 -5.76
CA LYS A 201 -2.41 -21.26 -4.97
C LYS A 201 -2.50 -20.02 -4.10
N GLU A 202 -3.71 -19.68 -3.72
CA GLU A 202 -3.94 -18.55 -2.84
C GLU A 202 -3.18 -18.74 -1.53
N THR A 203 -2.47 -17.70 -1.12
CA THR A 203 -1.44 -17.80 -0.09
C THR A 203 -1.37 -16.49 0.68
N GLY A 204 -1.39 -16.56 2.01
CA GLY A 204 -0.86 -15.50 2.86
C GLY A 204 0.66 -15.70 3.01
N ALA A 205 1.42 -14.61 2.88
CA ALA A 205 2.88 -14.63 2.95
C ALA A 205 3.39 -13.47 3.81
N ASP A 206 4.48 -13.74 4.52
CA ASP A 206 5.09 -12.80 5.45
C ASP A 206 6.45 -12.32 4.94
N LEU A 207 6.81 -11.09 5.30
CA LEU A 207 8.11 -10.51 5.08
C LEU A 207 9.18 -11.35 5.77
N ALA A 208 10.33 -11.43 5.12
CA ALA A 208 11.53 -12.05 5.65
C ALA A 208 12.77 -11.33 5.10
N PRO A 209 13.93 -11.44 5.75
CA PRO A 209 15.14 -10.78 5.28
C PRO A 209 15.44 -11.09 3.80
N ALA A 210 15.49 -10.02 2.98
CA ALA A 210 15.71 -10.08 1.53
C ALA A 210 14.67 -10.89 0.73
N ARG A 211 13.55 -11.30 1.32
CA ARG A 211 12.43 -11.87 0.57
C ARG A 211 11.76 -10.78 -0.26
N PHE A 212 11.38 -11.13 -1.49
CA PHE A 212 10.48 -10.31 -2.28
C PHE A 212 9.51 -11.18 -3.06
N TRP A 213 8.43 -10.56 -3.53
CA TRP A 213 7.49 -11.19 -4.46
C TRP A 213 7.43 -10.41 -5.75
N ARG A 214 7.10 -11.10 -6.84
CA ARG A 214 6.74 -10.44 -8.09
C ARG A 214 5.51 -11.08 -8.71
N VAL A 215 4.71 -10.26 -9.37
CA VAL A 215 3.70 -10.75 -10.31
C VAL A 215 4.30 -10.69 -11.71
N VAL A 216 4.42 -11.85 -12.33
CA VAL A 216 5.09 -12.06 -13.62
C VAL A 216 4.12 -12.57 -14.66
N ASN A 217 4.28 -12.12 -15.89
CA ASN A 217 3.63 -12.72 -17.05
C ASN A 217 4.65 -13.54 -17.85
N PRO A 218 4.63 -14.88 -17.78
CA PRO A 218 5.60 -15.72 -18.50
C PRO A 218 5.47 -15.67 -20.02
N ALA A 219 4.36 -15.15 -20.56
CA ALA A 219 4.13 -15.02 -22.00
C ALA A 219 4.48 -13.63 -22.56
N ALA A 220 4.88 -12.70 -21.69
CA ALA A 220 5.31 -11.36 -22.07
C ALA A 220 6.79 -11.21 -21.74
N GLU A 221 7.64 -11.14 -22.76
CA GLU A 221 9.09 -11.04 -22.58
C GLU A 221 9.61 -9.70 -23.10
N ASN A 222 10.67 -9.19 -22.49
CA ASN A 222 11.44 -8.07 -23.04
C ASN A 222 12.36 -8.52 -24.19
N ASP A 223 13.13 -7.58 -24.75
CA ASP A 223 14.02 -7.85 -25.89
C ASP A 223 15.11 -8.91 -25.61
N ASP A 224 15.41 -9.21 -24.34
CA ASP A 224 16.38 -10.23 -23.91
C ASP A 224 15.73 -11.59 -23.59
N GLY A 225 14.41 -11.72 -23.75
CA GLY A 225 13.67 -12.94 -23.42
C GLY A 225 13.39 -13.11 -21.92
N HIS A 226 13.52 -12.04 -21.11
CA HIS A 226 13.15 -12.10 -19.70
C HIS A 226 11.66 -11.78 -19.52
N PRO A 227 10.91 -12.55 -18.70
CA PRO A 227 9.49 -12.33 -18.52
C PRO A 227 9.23 -11.06 -17.72
N MET A 228 8.36 -10.20 -18.26
CA MET A 228 7.98 -8.92 -17.67
C MET A 228 7.24 -9.13 -16.35
N SER A 229 7.58 -8.33 -15.35
CA SER A 229 7.01 -8.45 -14.02
C SER A 229 7.01 -7.12 -13.26
N TRP A 230 6.22 -7.09 -12.19
CA TRP A 230 6.30 -6.06 -11.18
C TRP A 230 6.59 -6.70 -9.83
N GLU A 231 7.65 -6.25 -9.18
CA GLU A 231 8.03 -6.66 -7.83
C GLU A 231 7.28 -5.84 -6.79
N ILE A 232 6.91 -6.49 -5.68
CA ILE A 232 6.26 -5.87 -4.52
C ILE A 232 7.32 -5.72 -3.42
N ASP A 233 7.56 -4.49 -3.02
CA ASP A 233 8.50 -4.07 -1.98
C ASP A 233 7.73 -3.45 -0.82
N ASN A 234 7.65 -4.17 0.30
CA ASN A 234 6.90 -3.79 1.51
C ASN A 234 7.81 -3.85 2.76
N GLY A 235 9.08 -3.43 2.63
CA GLY A 235 10.10 -3.65 3.65
C GLY A 235 9.95 -2.86 4.97
N ASP A 236 9.15 -1.79 4.97
CA ASP A 236 9.07 -0.82 6.08
C ASP A 236 7.80 -0.98 6.96
N SER A 237 7.11 -2.13 6.89
CA SER A 237 5.91 -2.42 7.69
C SER A 237 6.25 -2.89 9.12
N ASP A 238 5.50 -2.44 10.13
CA ASP A 238 5.67 -2.86 11.53
C ASP A 238 5.07 -4.25 11.86
N GLN A 239 4.34 -4.86 10.91
CA GLN A 239 3.82 -6.24 10.97
C GLN A 239 2.87 -6.51 12.17
N TYR A 240 1.75 -5.80 12.25
CA TYR A 240 0.74 -6.01 13.29
C TYR A 240 0.08 -7.39 13.16
N ARG A 241 -0.20 -8.05 14.29
CA ARG A 241 -0.88 -9.36 14.35
C ARG A 241 -1.97 -9.35 15.42
N GLY A 242 -3.23 -9.20 15.00
CA GLY A 242 -4.39 -9.12 15.89
C GLY A 242 -4.84 -10.46 16.48
N PRO A 243 -5.90 -10.48 17.32
CA PRO A 243 -6.44 -11.71 17.89
C PRO A 243 -6.88 -12.72 16.82
N GLY A 244 -6.53 -13.99 16.99
CA GLY A 244 -6.74 -15.02 15.97
C GLY A 244 -8.20 -15.44 15.74
N ASP A 245 -9.10 -15.09 16.64
CA ASP A 245 -10.53 -15.35 16.57
C ASP A 245 -11.30 -14.25 15.80
N THR A 246 -10.86 -13.00 15.87
CA THR A 246 -11.56 -11.87 15.23
C THR A 246 -10.80 -11.21 14.08
N GLU A 247 -9.46 -11.32 14.04
CA GLU A 247 -8.60 -10.48 13.18
C GLU A 247 -7.51 -11.27 12.46
N LYS A 248 -7.82 -12.53 12.12
CA LYS A 248 -6.92 -13.38 11.34
C LYS A 248 -6.54 -12.77 9.97
N PHE A 249 -7.30 -11.81 9.47
CA PHE A 249 -7.01 -11.06 8.26
C PHE A 249 -5.76 -10.17 8.35
N THR A 250 -5.26 -9.90 9.56
CA THR A 250 -3.99 -9.16 9.75
C THR A 250 -2.77 -10.08 9.90
N HIS A 251 -2.93 -11.40 9.75
CA HIS A 251 -1.87 -12.34 10.13
C HIS A 251 -0.74 -12.49 9.11
N HIS A 252 -0.87 -11.86 7.95
CA HIS A 252 0.15 -11.87 6.90
C HIS A 252 0.38 -10.47 6.32
N ASP A 253 1.61 -10.21 5.89
CA ASP A 253 2.00 -8.91 5.31
C ASP A 253 1.50 -8.75 3.86
N VAL A 254 1.33 -9.87 3.15
CA VAL A 254 0.68 -9.89 1.84
C VAL A 254 -0.18 -11.14 1.69
N TYR A 255 -1.34 -11.00 1.06
CA TYR A 255 -2.14 -12.12 0.58
C TYR A 255 -2.19 -12.09 -0.94
N PHE A 256 -2.10 -13.26 -1.57
CA PHE A 256 -2.36 -13.44 -2.98
C PHE A 256 -3.63 -14.27 -3.14
N SER A 257 -4.68 -13.71 -3.74
CA SER A 257 -5.90 -14.43 -4.06
C SER A 257 -6.14 -14.51 -5.56
N GLN A 258 -7.00 -15.44 -5.98
CA GLN A 258 -7.51 -15.46 -7.36
C GLN A 258 -8.53 -14.33 -7.49
N TYR A 259 -8.50 -13.58 -8.59
CA TYR A 259 -9.47 -12.52 -8.83
C TYR A 259 -10.90 -13.04 -8.73
N ARG A 260 -11.67 -12.39 -7.85
CA ARG A 260 -13.12 -12.51 -7.72
C ARG A 260 -13.72 -11.12 -7.73
N ALA A 261 -14.72 -10.93 -8.58
CA ALA A 261 -15.38 -9.63 -8.73
C ALA A 261 -16.17 -9.18 -7.49
N CYS A 262 -16.40 -10.04 -6.48
CA CYS A 262 -17.05 -9.66 -5.22
C CYS A 262 -16.07 -9.53 -4.03
N GLU A 263 -14.76 -9.71 -4.23
CA GLU A 263 -13.76 -9.50 -3.18
C GLU A 263 -13.17 -8.09 -3.34
N HIS A 264 -13.69 -7.15 -2.54
CA HIS A 264 -13.28 -5.74 -2.62
C HIS A 264 -12.55 -5.24 -1.38
N LEU A 265 -12.93 -5.73 -0.20
CA LEU A 265 -12.40 -5.27 1.09
C LEU A 265 -11.57 -6.37 1.75
N ALA A 266 -10.54 -5.97 2.50
CA ALA A 266 -9.70 -6.92 3.26
C ALA A 266 -10.43 -7.45 4.51
N TYR A 267 -11.38 -6.68 5.03
CA TYR A 267 -12.29 -7.05 6.11
C TYR A 267 -13.68 -6.43 5.89
N GLY A 268 -14.71 -6.96 6.54
CA GLY A 268 -16.06 -6.40 6.49
C GLY A 268 -16.71 -6.44 5.10
N ASN A 269 -16.24 -7.31 4.20
CA ASN A 269 -16.81 -7.45 2.87
C ASN A 269 -18.23 -8.05 2.93
N THR A 270 -19.23 -7.28 2.51
CA THR A 270 -20.65 -7.69 2.53
C THR A 270 -21.18 -8.12 1.16
N ALA A 271 -20.32 -8.15 0.15
CA ALA A 271 -20.69 -8.52 -1.21
C ALA A 271 -21.17 -9.99 -1.28
N LYS A 272 -22.31 -10.19 -1.94
CA LYS A 272 -22.92 -11.53 -2.06
C LYS A 272 -22.01 -12.49 -2.83
N GLY A 273 -21.81 -13.68 -2.28
CA GLY A 273 -21.09 -14.78 -2.93
C GLY A 273 -19.59 -14.82 -2.64
N CYS A 274 -19.07 -13.87 -1.87
CA CYS A 274 -17.69 -13.86 -1.42
C CYS A 274 -17.62 -13.92 0.12
N ALA A 275 -16.45 -14.28 0.64
CA ALA A 275 -16.22 -14.26 2.08
C ALA A 275 -16.14 -12.82 2.63
N ALA A 276 -16.02 -12.68 3.94
CA ALA A 276 -16.02 -11.38 4.61
C ALA A 276 -14.63 -10.74 4.74
N SER A 277 -13.54 -11.50 4.58
CA SER A 277 -12.18 -11.04 4.85
C SER A 277 -11.12 -11.82 4.09
N VAL A 278 -9.93 -11.22 3.93
CA VAL A 278 -8.86 -11.73 3.08
C VAL A 278 -8.27 -13.07 3.53
N ASP A 279 -8.26 -13.34 4.84
CA ASP A 279 -7.86 -14.66 5.37
C ASP A 279 -8.81 -15.80 4.95
N LYS A 280 -10.03 -15.46 4.50
CA LYS A 280 -11.02 -16.40 3.98
C LYS A 280 -11.01 -16.48 2.45
N TYR A 281 -10.53 -15.43 1.77
CA TYR A 281 -10.30 -15.48 0.33
C TYR A 281 -9.23 -16.51 0.05
N THR A 282 -8.11 -16.48 0.77
CA THR A 282 -7.01 -17.43 0.60
C THR A 282 -7.32 -18.82 1.16
N ASN A 283 -8.15 -19.58 0.45
CA ASN A 283 -8.61 -20.91 0.82
C ASN A 283 -7.86 -22.03 0.08
N GLY A 284 -6.86 -21.66 -0.73
CA GLY A 284 -6.04 -22.58 -1.51
C GLY A 284 -6.55 -22.83 -2.92
N GLU A 285 -7.44 -21.97 -3.44
CA GLU A 285 -7.81 -21.95 -4.86
C GLU A 285 -6.56 -21.77 -5.73
N LYS A 286 -6.61 -22.21 -6.99
CA LYS A 286 -5.53 -21.97 -7.95
C LYS A 286 -5.54 -20.49 -8.36
N VAL A 287 -4.37 -19.86 -8.37
CA VAL A 287 -4.19 -18.47 -8.81
C VAL A 287 -3.71 -18.44 -10.26
N THR A 288 -4.45 -17.72 -11.11
CA THR A 288 -4.15 -17.48 -12.54
C THR A 288 -4.41 -16.03 -12.96
N ASP A 289 -5.12 -15.29 -12.12
CA ASP A 289 -5.37 -13.86 -12.20
C ASP A 289 -5.16 -13.29 -10.78
N PRO A 290 -3.91 -12.98 -10.41
CA PRO A 290 -3.53 -12.69 -9.03
C PRO A 290 -3.98 -11.30 -8.60
N VAL A 291 -4.67 -11.25 -7.47
CA VAL A 291 -4.89 -10.03 -6.68
C VAL A 291 -3.95 -10.07 -5.48
N ALA A 292 -3.12 -9.04 -5.32
CA ALA A 292 -2.31 -8.86 -4.12
C ALA A 292 -3.06 -7.95 -3.13
N TRP A 293 -3.07 -8.36 -1.87
CA TRP A 293 -3.59 -7.59 -0.75
C TRP A 293 -2.41 -7.30 0.17
N VAL A 294 -1.89 -6.06 0.12
CA VAL A 294 -0.67 -5.68 0.85
C VAL A 294 -1.07 -4.96 2.13
N SER A 295 -0.62 -5.45 3.29
CA SER A 295 -0.76 -4.78 4.58
C SER A 295 0.48 -3.93 4.84
N VAL A 296 0.26 -2.64 5.10
CA VAL A 296 1.32 -1.74 5.57
C VAL A 296 0.90 -1.25 6.94
N ASP A 297 1.71 -1.60 7.95
CA ASP A 297 1.37 -1.42 9.36
C ASP A 297 2.32 -0.40 10.00
N TYR A 298 1.80 0.37 10.96
CA TYR A 298 2.54 1.38 11.72
C TYR A 298 2.05 1.36 13.16
N HIS A 299 2.96 1.10 14.09
CA HIS A 299 2.67 1.17 15.52
C HIS A 299 2.97 2.58 16.02
N HIS A 300 1.90 3.30 16.33
CA HIS A 300 1.97 4.65 16.84
C HIS A 300 2.08 4.63 18.37
N VAL A 301 3.29 4.92 18.86
CA VAL A 301 3.53 5.30 20.26
C VAL A 301 3.51 6.83 20.31
N PRO A 302 2.41 7.46 20.76
CA PRO A 302 2.26 8.91 20.67
C PRO A 302 3.37 9.63 21.43
N ARG A 303 3.78 10.80 20.96
CA ARG A 303 4.75 11.68 21.66
C ARG A 303 4.19 13.08 21.82
N ASP A 304 4.88 13.91 22.62
CA ASP A 304 4.43 15.27 22.91
C ASP A 304 4.22 16.11 21.64
N GLU A 305 5.05 15.88 20.61
CA GLU A 305 4.93 16.57 19.32
C GLU A 305 3.72 16.14 18.48
N ASP A 306 3.04 15.05 18.85
CA ASP A 306 1.84 14.56 18.15
C ASP A 306 0.55 15.12 18.75
N GLN A 307 0.64 15.91 19.82
CA GLN A 307 -0.48 16.71 20.30
C GLN A 307 -0.96 17.69 19.23
N ASP A 308 -2.22 18.11 19.35
CA ASP A 308 -2.93 18.84 18.30
C ASP A 308 -2.22 20.15 17.85
N PRO A 309 -1.91 20.32 16.55
CA PRO A 309 -2.07 19.37 15.45
C PRO A 309 -0.94 18.34 15.34
N MET A 310 -1.31 17.07 15.09
CA MET A 310 -0.39 15.95 14.90
C MET A 310 0.36 16.07 13.56
N PRO A 311 1.70 16.03 13.53
CA PRO A 311 2.47 15.93 12.31
C PRO A 311 2.10 14.67 11.52
N THR A 312 2.09 14.78 10.19
CA THR A 312 1.75 13.62 9.34
C THR A 312 2.82 12.53 9.43
N HIS A 313 2.42 11.33 9.82
CA HIS A 313 3.23 10.12 9.60
C HIS A 313 2.81 9.45 8.31
N TRP A 314 3.75 8.74 7.66
CA TRP A 314 3.54 8.13 6.35
C TRP A 314 3.86 6.64 6.39
N GLN A 315 2.99 5.85 5.80
CA GLN A 315 3.17 4.43 5.53
C GLN A 315 3.09 4.19 4.03
N SER A 316 3.95 3.33 3.51
CA SER A 316 3.96 3.03 2.08
C SER A 316 4.57 1.69 1.76
N PHE A 317 4.21 1.17 0.61
CA PHE A 317 4.94 0.12 -0.08
C PHE A 317 5.14 0.57 -1.53
N ARG A 318 5.90 -0.19 -2.31
CA ARG A 318 6.14 0.14 -3.72
C ARG A 318 6.01 -1.11 -4.58
N ILE A 319 5.51 -0.92 -5.80
CA ILE A 319 5.70 -1.89 -6.87
C ILE A 319 6.63 -1.34 -7.93
N VAL A 320 7.63 -2.13 -8.35
CA VAL A 320 8.65 -1.68 -9.30
C VAL A 320 8.69 -2.58 -10.54
N PRO A 321 8.90 -2.00 -11.74
CA PRO A 321 9.15 -2.78 -12.94
C PRO A 321 10.36 -3.69 -12.75
N ARG A 322 10.21 -4.97 -13.09
CA ARG A 322 11.29 -5.95 -13.13
C ARG A 322 11.23 -6.66 -14.47
N ASP A 323 12.32 -6.51 -15.23
CA ASP A 323 12.48 -7.07 -16.57
C ASP A 323 11.46 -6.55 -17.62
N VAL A 324 10.82 -5.40 -17.38
CA VAL A 324 9.91 -4.76 -18.36
C VAL A 324 10.64 -4.28 -19.62
N THR A 325 11.90 -3.86 -19.46
CA THR A 325 12.81 -3.49 -20.55
C THR A 325 14.13 -4.23 -20.40
N ALA A 326 14.79 -4.56 -21.52
CA ALA A 326 16.08 -5.25 -21.52
C ALA A 326 17.21 -4.44 -20.86
N THR A 327 17.13 -3.11 -20.98
CA THR A 327 18.06 -2.16 -20.37
C THR A 327 17.32 -1.00 -19.73
N SER A 328 18.01 -0.22 -18.91
CA SER A 328 17.45 1.01 -18.35
C SER A 328 16.97 1.94 -19.47
N ARG A 329 15.71 2.33 -19.40
CA ARG A 329 15.09 3.34 -20.27
C ARG A 329 14.77 4.62 -19.51
N LEU A 330 15.54 4.92 -18.45
CA LEU A 330 15.42 6.20 -17.75
C LEU A 330 15.53 7.33 -18.80
N PRO A 331 14.63 8.32 -18.77
CA PRO A 331 14.57 9.31 -19.84
C PRO A 331 15.82 10.19 -19.98
#